data_AF-A0A2R6CJQ4-F1
#
_entry.id   AF-A0A2R6CJQ4-F1
#
_cell.length_a   1.000
_cell.length_b   1.000
_cell.length_c   1.000
_cell.angle_alpha   90.00
_cell.angle_beta   90.00
_cell.angle_gamma   90.00
#
_symmetry.space_group_name_H-M   'P 1'
#
loop_
_entity.id
_entity.type
_entity.pdbx_description
1 polymer ?
#
loop_
_entity_poly.entity_id
_entity_poly.type
_entity_poly.pdbx_seq_one_letter_code
_entity_poly.pdbx_strand_id
1 'polypeptide(L)'
;MQQIQNGRRNIIIHANAELDDLPMTGVEELPAVANAEPFVPANMDEPMLYPGDVVVGVNDGKIGFAELVYDKLDNGVLLFPLDSGVYTLMDDQRFSARFYQTDEIHLYDNVTDELPESDVEFDESKLERPETGRSR
;
A
#
# COMPACT_ATOMS: atom_id res chain seq x y z
N MET A 1 9.55 13.59 12.50
CA MET A 1 8.28 13.07 13.06
C MET A 1 7.28 14.21 13.21
N GLN A 2 6.08 14.02 12.70
CA GLN A 2 4.92 14.92 12.86
C GLN A 2 3.78 14.13 13.51
N GLN A 3 2.95 14.78 14.33
CA GLN A 3 1.80 14.14 14.95
C GLN A 3 0.53 14.91 14.60
N ILE A 4 -0.49 14.18 14.16
CA ILE A 4 -1.84 14.68 13.91
C ILE A 4 -2.74 14.11 15.00
N GLN A 5 -3.22 14.98 15.88
CA GLN A 5 -4.26 14.65 16.86
C GLN A 5 -5.55 15.34 16.45
N ASN A 6 -6.55 14.56 16.06
CA ASN A 6 -7.82 15.11 15.61
C ASN A 6 -9.00 14.23 16.10
N GLY A 7 -9.57 14.63 17.24
CA GLY A 7 -10.61 13.89 17.94
C GLY A 7 -10.05 12.65 18.62
N ARG A 8 -10.52 11.46 18.20
CA ARG A 8 -10.02 10.16 18.68
C ARG A 8 -8.79 9.66 17.91
N ARG A 9 -8.36 10.38 16.88
CA ARG A 9 -7.27 9.96 16.01
C ARG A 9 -5.93 10.37 16.60
N ASN A 10 -5.02 9.40 16.73
CA ASN A 10 -3.61 9.63 17.05
C ASN A 10 -2.77 9.09 15.89
N ILE A 11 -2.31 9.99 15.00
CA ILE A 11 -1.54 9.62 13.82
C ILE A 11 -0.14 10.18 13.95
N ILE A 12 0.88 9.34 13.84
CA ILE A 12 2.30 9.69 13.91
C ILE A 12 2.92 9.46 12.55
N ILE A 13 3.52 10.49 11.98
CA ILE A 13 4.15 10.47 10.66
C ILE A 13 5.67 10.46 10.82
N HIS A 14 6.30 9.42 10.29
CA HIS A 14 7.73 9.22 10.17
C HIS A 14 8.14 9.61 8.75
N ALA A 15 8.60 10.86 8.59
CA ALA A 15 9.03 11.40 7.30
C ALA A 15 10.38 10.83 6.87
N ASN A 16 10.53 10.54 5.56
CA ASN A 16 11.72 9.91 4.96
C ASN A 16 12.09 8.61 5.65
N ALA A 17 11.11 7.73 5.87
CA ALA A 17 11.35 6.45 6.50
C ALA A 17 11.99 5.47 5.49
N GLU A 18 12.95 4.69 5.95
CA GLU A 18 13.54 3.60 5.18
C GLU A 18 12.95 2.25 5.63
N LEU A 19 13.21 1.19 4.85
CA LEU A 19 12.76 -0.17 5.17
C LEU A 19 13.18 -0.61 6.58
N ASP A 20 14.40 -0.24 6.98
CA ASP A 20 14.98 -0.57 8.28
C ASP A 20 14.31 0.16 9.47
N ASP A 21 13.55 1.23 9.21
CA ASP A 21 12.80 1.97 10.23
C ASP A 21 11.45 1.29 10.56
N LEU A 22 11.01 0.35 9.72
CA LEU A 22 9.75 -0.33 9.93
C LEU A 22 9.83 -1.20 11.20
N PRO A 23 8.74 -1.29 11.99
CA PRO A 23 8.73 -2.06 13.23
C PRO A 23 8.52 -3.56 12.97
N MET A 24 9.22 -4.11 11.98
CA MET A 24 9.11 -5.47 11.49
C MET A 24 10.48 -6.05 11.19
N THR A 25 10.59 -7.38 11.23
CA THR A 25 11.85 -8.08 10.90
C THR A 25 11.57 -9.12 9.84
N GLY A 26 12.50 -9.30 8.89
CA GLY A 26 12.41 -10.34 7.85
C GLY A 26 11.73 -9.91 6.56
N VAL A 27 11.42 -8.61 6.39
CA VAL A 27 11.06 -8.04 5.09
C VAL A 27 12.37 -7.70 4.38
N GLU A 28 12.73 -8.47 3.36
CA GLU A 28 13.98 -8.26 2.60
C GLU A 28 13.82 -7.22 1.50
N GLU A 29 12.63 -7.16 0.88
CA GLU A 29 12.34 -6.26 -0.24
C GLU A 29 10.84 -5.91 -0.24
N LEU A 30 10.52 -4.67 -0.62
CA LEU A 30 9.16 -4.22 -0.85
C LEU A 30 8.88 -4.19 -2.35
N PRO A 31 7.65 -4.50 -2.79
CA PRO A 31 7.32 -4.33 -4.20
C PRO A 31 7.39 -2.85 -4.60
N ALA A 32 7.76 -2.60 -5.86
CA ALA A 32 7.55 -1.34 -6.55
C ALA A 32 6.08 -0.91 -6.49
N VAL A 33 5.78 0.39 -6.48
CA VAL A 33 4.42 0.94 -6.41
C VAL A 33 3.84 1.14 -7.80
N ALA A 34 2.50 1.12 -7.95
CA ALA A 34 1.88 1.25 -9.27
C ALA A 34 1.73 2.69 -9.75
N ASN A 35 1.70 3.66 -8.83
CA ASN A 35 1.49 5.08 -9.11
C ASN A 35 2.18 5.94 -8.04
N ALA A 36 2.19 7.26 -8.19
CA ALA A 36 2.74 8.22 -7.22
C ALA A 36 1.74 9.34 -6.85
N GLU A 37 0.49 9.27 -7.31
CA GLU A 37 -0.51 10.31 -7.03
C GLU A 37 -0.98 10.27 -5.56
N PRO A 38 -0.93 11.39 -4.83
CA PRO A 38 -1.44 11.44 -3.48
C PRO A 38 -2.95 11.33 -3.39
N PHE A 39 -3.44 10.85 -2.25
CA PHE A 39 -4.85 10.89 -1.90
C PHE A 39 -5.04 11.16 -0.41
N VAL A 40 -6.25 11.58 -0.05
CA VAL A 40 -6.68 11.65 1.35
C VAL A 40 -7.70 10.54 1.58
N PRO A 41 -7.61 9.75 2.67
CA PRO A 41 -8.58 8.72 2.96
C PRO A 41 -10.02 9.29 3.01
N ALA A 42 -11.00 8.51 2.56
CA ALA A 42 -12.37 8.99 2.46
C ALA A 42 -12.95 9.46 3.80
N ASN A 43 -13.65 10.60 3.79
CA ASN A 43 -14.21 11.28 4.99
C ASN A 43 -13.14 11.79 5.97
N MET A 44 -11.92 12.01 5.50
CA MET A 44 -10.84 12.64 6.26
C MET A 44 -10.34 13.88 5.49
N ASP A 45 -9.80 14.85 6.23
CA ASP A 45 -9.11 16.02 5.65
C ASP A 45 -7.58 15.83 5.63
N GLU A 46 -7.08 14.89 6.44
CA GLU A 46 -5.67 14.56 6.66
C GLU A 46 -5.56 13.16 7.30
N PRO A 47 -4.42 12.46 7.17
CA PRO A 47 -3.22 12.84 6.41
C PRO A 47 -3.41 12.64 4.91
N MET A 48 -2.56 13.33 4.13
CA MET A 48 -2.33 12.97 2.73
C MET A 48 -1.43 11.73 2.71
N LEU A 49 -1.80 10.74 1.91
CA LEU A 49 -1.08 9.49 1.72
C LEU A 49 -0.60 9.40 0.28
N TYR A 50 0.50 8.68 0.09
CA TYR A 50 1.07 8.35 -1.20
C TYR A 50 1.16 6.83 -1.34
N PRO A 51 0.99 6.27 -2.55
CA PRO A 51 1.52 4.94 -2.82
C PRO A 51 3.03 4.96 -2.56
N GLY A 52 3.51 3.98 -1.78
CA GLY A 52 4.86 3.97 -1.21
C GLY A 52 4.90 4.12 0.30
N ASP A 53 3.82 4.65 0.88
CA ASP A 53 3.70 4.77 2.33
C ASP A 53 3.40 3.44 3.00
N VAL A 54 3.97 3.21 4.18
CA VAL A 54 3.58 2.08 5.04
C VAL A 54 2.72 2.57 6.18
N VAL A 55 1.53 1.98 6.32
CA VAL A 55 0.59 2.26 7.41
C VAL A 55 0.65 1.13 8.43
N VAL A 56 0.96 1.48 9.67
CA VAL A 56 0.99 0.54 10.80
C VAL A 56 -0.07 0.94 11.81
N GLY A 57 -0.97 0.01 12.14
CA GLY A 57 -1.97 0.21 13.18
C GLY A 57 -1.58 -0.47 14.48
N VAL A 58 -1.66 0.27 15.59
CA VAL A 58 -1.35 -0.20 16.93
C VAL A 58 -2.60 -0.12 17.81
N ASN A 59 -2.95 -1.25 18.44
CA ASN A 59 -4.05 -1.36 19.40
C ASN A 59 -3.54 -2.00 20.69
N ASP A 60 -3.86 -1.42 21.85
CA ASP A 60 -3.39 -1.89 23.17
C ASP A 60 -1.87 -2.14 23.21
N GLY A 61 -1.10 -1.29 22.52
CA GLY A 61 0.37 -1.39 22.42
C GLY A 61 0.89 -2.53 21.55
N LYS A 62 0.04 -3.15 20.73
CA LYS A 62 0.41 -4.22 19.79
C LYS A 62 0.11 -3.83 18.35
N ILE A 63 1.00 -4.18 17.44
CA ILE A 63 0.77 -4.01 15.99
C ILE A 63 -0.34 -4.97 15.57
N GLY A 64 -1.44 -4.40 15.08
CA GLY A 64 -2.57 -5.15 14.53
C GLY A 64 -2.46 -5.35 13.02
N PHE A 65 -1.84 -4.41 12.31
CA PHE A 65 -1.54 -4.51 10.88
C PHE A 65 -0.34 -3.62 10.52
N ALA A 66 0.39 -4.01 9.47
CA ALA A 66 1.36 -3.17 8.80
C ALA A 66 1.32 -3.47 7.30
N GLU A 67 1.04 -2.45 6.51
CA GLU A 67 0.72 -2.61 5.10
C GLU A 67 1.34 -1.47 4.29
N LEU A 68 1.96 -1.81 3.17
CA LEU A 68 2.36 -0.85 2.16
C LEU A 68 1.13 -0.43 1.33
N VAL A 69 0.96 0.87 1.14
CA VAL A 69 0.01 1.45 0.18
C VAL A 69 0.61 1.27 -1.21
N TYR A 70 0.06 0.35 -1.98
CA TYR A 70 0.61 0.02 -3.30
C TYR A 70 0.01 0.89 -4.41
N ASP A 71 -1.29 1.18 -4.32
CA ASP A 71 -2.00 2.03 -5.28
C ASP A 71 -3.32 2.58 -4.69
N LYS A 72 -3.84 3.66 -5.28
CA LYS A 72 -5.19 4.18 -5.05
C LYS A 72 -6.04 3.97 -6.30
N LEU A 73 -7.11 3.18 -6.17
CA LEU A 73 -8.11 2.96 -7.22
C LEU A 73 -9.37 3.80 -6.95
N ASP A 74 -10.27 3.91 -7.93
CA ASP A 74 -11.50 4.72 -7.80
C ASP A 74 -12.37 4.36 -6.59
N ASN A 75 -12.41 3.09 -6.18
CA ASN A 75 -13.29 2.56 -5.15
C ASN A 75 -12.58 1.99 -3.90
N GLY A 76 -11.25 2.10 -3.84
CA GLY A 76 -10.48 1.50 -2.76
C GLY A 76 -8.99 1.78 -2.84
N VAL A 77 -8.29 1.27 -1.84
CA VAL A 77 -6.83 1.33 -1.72
C VAL A 77 -6.29 -0.09 -1.89
N LEU A 78 -5.35 -0.27 -2.81
CA LEU A 78 -4.64 -1.53 -2.99
C LEU A 78 -3.47 -1.56 -2.01
N LEU A 79 -3.46 -2.58 -1.16
CA LEU A 79 -2.54 -2.70 -0.03
C LEU A 79 -1.71 -3.97 -0.19
N PHE A 80 -0.47 -3.90 0.26
CA PHE A 80 0.42 -5.05 0.37
C PHE A 80 0.75 -5.28 1.85
N PRO A 81 0.06 -6.21 2.53
CA PRO A 81 0.34 -6.52 3.93
C PRO A 81 1.71 -7.18 4.07
N LEU A 82 2.53 -6.63 4.98
CA LEU A 82 3.93 -7.05 5.14
C LEU A 82 4.08 -8.41 5.82
N ASP A 83 3.02 -8.90 6.47
CA ASP A 83 2.98 -10.21 7.14
C ASP A 83 2.64 -11.37 6.19
N SER A 84 1.84 -11.11 5.16
CA SER A 84 1.35 -12.12 4.23
C SER A 84 1.96 -12.03 2.83
N GLY A 85 2.38 -10.83 2.41
CA GLY A 85 2.92 -10.57 1.08
C GLY A 85 1.90 -10.72 -0.06
N VAL A 86 0.60 -10.65 0.22
CA VAL A 86 -0.46 -10.83 -0.78
C VAL A 86 -1.29 -9.56 -0.93
N TYR A 87 -1.31 -9.01 -2.15
CA TYR A 87 -2.10 -7.82 -2.48
C TYR A 87 -3.57 -7.97 -2.09
N THR A 88 -4.08 -6.97 -1.39
CA THR A 88 -5.46 -6.92 -0.91
C THR A 88 -6.07 -5.57 -1.25
N LEU A 89 -7.21 -5.59 -1.95
CA LEU A 89 -8.00 -4.38 -2.18
C LEU A 89 -8.90 -4.12 -0.98
N MET A 90 -8.77 -2.96 -0.36
CA MET A 90 -9.66 -2.49 0.69
C MET A 90 -10.51 -1.34 0.18
N ASP A 91 -11.83 -1.42 0.38
CA ASP A 91 -12.71 -0.31 0.01
C ASP A 91 -12.42 0.94 0.84
N ASP A 92 -12.70 2.11 0.26
CA ASP A 92 -12.34 3.40 0.85
C ASP A 92 -12.96 3.63 2.23
N GLN A 93 -14.18 3.14 2.48
CA GLN A 93 -14.87 3.30 3.76
C GLN A 93 -14.22 2.44 4.84
N ARG A 94 -13.88 1.19 4.53
CA ARG A 94 -13.15 0.32 5.45
C ARG A 94 -11.75 0.85 5.71
N PHE A 95 -11.05 1.32 4.68
CA PHE A 95 -9.71 1.86 4.82
C PHE A 95 -9.70 3.06 5.78
N SER A 96 -10.59 4.05 5.57
CA SER A 96 -10.64 5.22 6.44
C SER A 96 -11.17 4.92 7.83
N ALA A 97 -12.08 3.94 7.98
CA ALA A 97 -12.57 3.52 9.29
C ALA A 97 -11.45 3.06 10.23
N ARG A 98 -10.35 2.48 9.70
CA ARG A 98 -9.20 2.03 10.51
C ARG A 98 -8.55 3.16 11.29
N PHE A 99 -8.53 4.38 10.74
CA PHE A 99 -7.96 5.55 11.40
C PHE A 99 -8.76 6.00 12.64
N TYR A 100 -10.03 5.59 12.76
CA TYR A 100 -10.90 5.91 13.90
C TYR A 100 -11.06 4.74 14.88
N GLN A 101 -10.77 3.52 14.44
CA GLN A 101 -10.92 2.29 15.22
C GLN A 101 -9.61 1.85 15.87
N THR A 102 -8.48 2.40 15.44
CA THR A 102 -7.15 2.07 15.95
C THR A 102 -6.72 3.09 16.99
N ASP A 103 -6.07 2.65 18.07
CA ASP A 103 -5.59 3.56 19.11
C ASP A 103 -4.51 4.52 18.59
N GLU A 104 -3.58 4.00 17.78
CA GLU A 104 -2.49 4.76 17.18
C GLU A 104 -2.18 4.26 15.76
N ILE A 105 -2.01 5.21 14.83
CA ILE A 105 -1.59 4.93 13.46
C ILE A 105 -0.19 5.51 13.28
N HIS A 106 0.76 4.70 12.85
CA HIS A 106 2.06 5.16 12.38
C HIS A 106 2.05 5.14 10.85
N LEU A 107 2.37 6.27 10.25
CA LEU A 107 2.58 6.42 8.82
C LEU A 107 4.06 6.60 8.57
N TYR A 108 4.65 5.67 7.83
CA TYR A 108 6.03 5.75 7.36
C TYR A 108 5.96 6.23 5.91
N ASP A 109 6.42 7.46 5.69
CA ASP A 109 6.25 8.19 4.44
C ASP A 109 7.35 7.80 3.45
N ASN A 110 6.94 7.47 2.22
CA ASN A 110 7.79 7.20 1.07
C ASN A 110 8.87 6.12 1.32
N VAL A 111 8.46 4.96 1.85
CA VAL A 111 9.37 3.84 2.13
C VAL A 111 9.87 3.19 0.83
N THR A 112 9.05 3.23 -0.22
CA THR A 112 9.41 2.83 -1.58
C THR A 112 8.75 3.77 -2.58
N ASP A 113 9.48 4.22 -3.59
CA ASP A 113 9.00 5.11 -4.66
C ASP A 113 9.27 4.53 -6.06
N GLU A 114 9.73 3.28 -6.13
CA GLU A 114 10.07 2.63 -7.39
C GLU A 114 8.79 2.35 -8.18
N LEU A 115 8.71 2.90 -9.40
CA LEU A 115 7.68 2.53 -10.37
C LEU A 115 8.19 1.38 -11.24
N PRO A 116 7.35 0.40 -11.61
CA PRO A 116 7.77 -0.70 -12.46
C PRO A 116 8.13 -0.17 -13.87
N GLU A 117 9.41 -0.20 -14.21
CA GLU A 117 9.87 0.00 -15.59
C GLU A 117 9.78 -1.34 -16.35
N SER A 118 8.92 -1.42 -17.37
CA SER A 118 8.76 -2.62 -18.19
C SER A 118 9.16 -2.34 -19.64
N ASP A 119 10.40 -2.68 -20.00
CA ASP A 119 10.91 -2.70 -21.38
C ASP A 119 10.69 -4.08 -22.04
N VAL A 120 9.45 -4.58 -21.98
CA VAL A 120 9.10 -5.92 -22.51
C VAL A 120 8.65 -5.81 -23.96
N GLU A 121 9.44 -6.36 -24.88
CA GLU A 121 9.01 -6.59 -26.25
C GLU A 121 8.29 -7.94 -26.40
N PHE A 122 7.08 -7.90 -26.97
CA PHE A 122 6.32 -9.12 -27.26
C PHE A 122 6.85 -9.80 -28.53
N ASP A 123 7.33 -11.04 -28.40
CA ASP A 123 7.71 -11.88 -29.53
C ASP A 123 6.57 -12.81 -29.92
N GLU A 124 5.73 -12.37 -30.86
CA GLU A 124 4.60 -13.15 -31.38
C GLU A 124 5.04 -14.47 -32.04
N SER A 125 6.29 -14.60 -32.48
CA SER A 125 6.79 -15.83 -33.11
C SER A 125 6.90 -17.01 -32.14
N LYS A 126 6.97 -16.72 -30.83
CA LYS A 126 6.95 -17.72 -29.76
C LYS A 126 5.54 -18.17 -29.38
N LEU A 127 4.51 -17.58 -29.97
CA LEU A 127 3.12 -17.92 -29.68
C LEU A 127 2.68 -19.11 -30.53
N GLU A 128 2.80 -20.32 -29.99
CA GLU A 128 2.24 -21.52 -30.63
C GLU A 128 0.70 -21.42 -30.65
N ARG A 129 0.13 -21.31 -31.85
CA ARG A 129 -1.32 -21.31 -32.05
C ARG A 129 -1.77 -22.71 -32.49
N PRO A 130 -2.85 -23.25 -31.93
CA PRO A 130 -3.40 -24.51 -32.42
C PRO A 130 -3.80 -24.35 -33.89
N GLU A 131 -3.39 -25.30 -34.72
CA GLU A 131 -3.81 -25.33 -36.12
C GLU A 131 -5.34 -25.45 -36.17
N THR A 132 -6.01 -24.44 -36.71
CA THR A 132 -7.45 -24.48 -36.96
C THR A 132 -7.75 -25.35 -38.19
N GLY A 133 -7.42 -26.63 -38.09
CA GLY A 133 -7.92 -27.65 -38.98
C GLY A 133 -9.41 -27.87 -38.70
N ARG A 134 -10.28 -27.15 -39.41
CA ARG A 134 -11.70 -27.53 -39.49
C ARG A 134 -11.76 -29.00 -39.93
N SER A 135 -12.35 -29.85 -39.09
CA SER A 135 -12.80 -31.17 -39.56
C SER A 135 -13.88 -30.91 -40.63
N ARG A 136 -13.52 -31.24 -41.87
CA ARG A 136 -14.22 -31.13 -43.16
C ARG A 136 -15.65 -30.58 -43.16
#